data_AF-A0A1E7YR49-F1
#
_entry.id   AF-A0A1E7YR49-F1
#
_cell.length_a   1.000
_cell.length_b   1.000
_cell.length_c   1.000
_cell.angle_alpha   90.00
_cell.angle_beta   90.00
_cell.angle_gamma   90.00
#
_symmetry.space_group_name_H-M   'P 1'
#
loop_
_entity.id
_entity.type
_entity.pdbx_description
1 polymer ?
#
loop_
_entity_poly.entity_id
_entity_poly.type
_entity_poly.pdbx_seq_one_letter_code
_entity_poly.pdbx_strand_id
1 'polypeptide(L)'
;MASAGNDFGYCWAVTAFFRFTEGETEEQADFNAAEVLTAVLAQRIEDGDTIPLPQEAQGRPVAVPDAPVQAALLLHFARQGHTLSELARAMGTSWPAVQRLMKPGNPTLKQLERAAAALGKRLVLSLE
;
A
#
# COMPACT_ATOMS: atom_id res chain seq x y z
N MET A 1 -7.28 -27.76 7.90
CA MET A 1 -5.89 -27.26 7.99
C MET A 1 -5.43 -26.92 6.59
N ALA A 2 -5.61 -25.67 6.17
CA ALA A 2 -5.01 -25.12 4.95
C ALA A 2 -4.15 -23.94 5.42
N SER A 3 -2.83 -24.08 5.30
CA SER A 3 -1.90 -22.98 5.51
C SER A 3 -2.10 -21.99 4.37
N ALA A 4 -2.83 -20.92 4.62
CA ALA A 4 -2.78 -19.73 3.78
C ALA A 4 -1.39 -19.10 4.00
N GLY A 5 -0.42 -19.54 3.21
CA GLY A 5 0.83 -18.82 3.02
C GLY A 5 0.46 -17.46 2.46
N ASN A 6 0.70 -16.42 3.24
CA ASN A 6 0.58 -15.03 2.80
C ASN A 6 1.69 -14.74 1.78
N ASP A 7 1.48 -15.13 0.54
CA ASP A 7 2.22 -14.62 -0.61
C ASP A 7 1.73 -13.19 -0.84
N PHE A 8 2.35 -12.23 -0.16
CA PHE A 8 2.09 -10.80 -0.34
C PHE A 8 2.71 -10.31 -1.65
N GLY A 9 2.28 -10.87 -2.77
CA GLY A 9 2.42 -10.31 -4.11
C GLY A 9 1.15 -9.58 -4.46
N TYR A 10 0.93 -8.39 -3.88
CA TYR A 10 -0.21 -7.58 -4.24
C TYR A 10 0.03 -6.94 -5.61
N CYS A 11 -0.39 -7.63 -6.67
CA CYS A 11 -0.41 -7.11 -8.03
C CYS A 11 -1.62 -6.16 -8.15
N TRP A 12 -1.39 -4.87 -8.34
CA TRP A 12 -2.46 -3.86 -8.42
C TRP A 12 -2.99 -3.75 -9.84
N ALA A 13 -3.93 -4.60 -10.26
CA ALA A 13 -4.69 -4.25 -11.47
C ALA A 13 -5.42 -2.90 -11.24
N VAL A 14 -5.29 -1.96 -12.17
CA VAL A 14 -6.07 -0.72 -12.17
C VAL A 14 -7.54 -1.10 -12.33
N THR A 15 -8.23 -1.28 -11.20
CA THR A 15 -9.65 -1.63 -11.22
C THR A 15 -10.47 -0.61 -10.45
N ALA A 16 -11.31 0.07 -11.25
CA ALA A 16 -12.53 0.78 -10.91
C ALA A 16 -12.39 2.10 -10.14
N PHE A 17 -11.98 3.15 -10.86
CA PHE A 17 -12.70 4.43 -10.85
C PHE A 17 -12.39 5.20 -12.15
N PHE A 18 -13.30 6.07 -12.60
CA PHE A 18 -13.36 6.81 -13.88
C PHE A 18 -12.16 7.71 -14.26
N ARG A 19 -10.91 7.32 -13.98
CA ARG A 19 -9.72 8.05 -14.43
C ARG A 19 -9.04 7.23 -15.52
N PHE A 20 -9.13 7.75 -16.73
CA PHE A 20 -8.41 7.26 -17.88
C PHE A 20 -7.18 8.11 -18.06
N THR A 21 -6.10 7.47 -18.49
CA THR A 21 -4.86 8.13 -18.89
C THR A 21 -4.35 7.44 -20.13
N GLU A 22 -3.64 8.18 -20.96
CA GLU A 22 -3.17 7.73 -22.26
C GLU A 22 -1.71 8.11 -22.44
N GLY A 23 -1.02 7.39 -23.33
CA GLY A 23 0.35 7.67 -23.73
C GLY A 23 0.50 7.41 -25.22
N GLU A 24 1.39 8.16 -25.85
CA GLU A 24 1.73 8.00 -27.27
C GLU A 24 2.60 6.75 -27.50
N THR A 25 3.25 6.25 -26.44
CA THR A 25 3.98 4.98 -26.42
C THR A 25 3.53 4.10 -25.25
N GLU A 26 3.90 2.81 -25.29
CA GLU A 26 3.65 1.87 -24.20
C GLU A 26 4.30 2.34 -22.89
N GLU A 27 5.54 2.80 -22.95
CA GLU A 27 6.26 3.32 -21.79
C GLU A 27 5.59 4.55 -21.19
N GLN A 28 5.05 5.43 -22.05
CA GLN A 28 4.33 6.61 -21.60
C GLN A 28 2.98 6.22 -20.97
N ALA A 29 2.27 5.25 -21.55
CA ALA A 29 1.01 4.75 -21.02
C ALA A 29 1.22 4.08 -19.64
N ASP A 30 2.27 3.28 -19.48
CA ASP A 30 2.63 2.62 -18.23
C ASP A 30 3.00 3.63 -17.14
N PHE A 31 3.86 4.60 -17.48
CA PHE A 31 4.23 5.68 -16.57
C PHE A 31 3.00 6.47 -16.11
N ASN A 32 2.17 6.89 -17.07
CA ASN A 32 0.97 7.65 -16.78
C ASN A 32 -0.04 6.86 -15.93
N ALA A 33 -0.16 5.54 -16.16
CA ALA A 33 -1.01 4.66 -15.37
C ALA A 33 -0.51 4.53 -13.92
N ALA A 34 0.80 4.39 -13.71
CA ALA A 34 1.42 4.36 -12.39
C ALA A 34 1.21 5.67 -11.62
N GLU A 35 1.38 6.82 -12.26
CA GLU A 35 1.16 8.14 -11.67
C GLU A 35 -0.30 8.34 -11.24
N VAL A 36 -1.25 8.02 -12.13
CA VAL A 36 -2.68 8.14 -11.81
C VAL A 36 -3.07 7.19 -10.68
N LEU A 37 -2.54 5.96 -10.67
CA LEU A 37 -2.79 5.00 -9.60
C LEU A 37 -2.25 5.51 -8.26
N THR A 38 -1.02 6.01 -8.25
CA THR A 38 -0.37 6.63 -7.08
C THR A 38 -1.23 7.75 -6.52
N ALA A 39 -1.62 8.71 -7.37
CA ALA A 39 -2.42 9.86 -6.96
C ALA A 39 -3.80 9.46 -6.41
N VAL A 40 -4.49 8.50 -7.06
CA VAL A 40 -5.79 8.01 -6.60
C VAL A 40 -5.71 7.33 -5.25
N LEU A 41 -4.73 6.45 -5.04
CA LEU A 41 -4.58 5.71 -3.80
C LEU A 41 -4.11 6.61 -2.67
N ALA A 42 -3.18 7.53 -2.92
CA ALA A 42 -2.75 8.53 -1.94
C ALA A 42 -3.93 9.36 -1.45
N GLN A 43 -4.74 9.90 -2.38
CA GLN A 43 -5.93 10.67 -2.05
C GLN A 43 -6.91 9.88 -1.19
N ARG A 44 -7.23 8.63 -1.57
CA ARG A 44 -8.14 7.79 -0.78
C ARG A 44 -7.61 7.50 0.62
N ILE A 45 -6.31 7.28 0.78
CA ILE A 45 -5.69 7.10 2.11
C ILE A 45 -5.83 8.38 2.94
N GLU A 46 -5.64 9.55 2.32
CA GLU A 46 -5.78 10.84 3.00
C GLU A 46 -7.22 11.13 3.42
N ASP A 47 -8.19 10.83 2.56
CA ASP A 47 -9.62 11.03 2.77
C ASP A 47 -10.22 9.98 3.74
N GLY A 48 -9.49 8.89 4.01
CA GLY A 48 -9.96 7.79 4.86
C GLY A 48 -10.99 6.90 4.14
N ASP A 49 -10.99 6.93 2.82
CA ASP A 49 -11.88 6.16 1.97
C ASP A 49 -11.55 4.65 2.00
N THR A 50 -12.51 3.85 1.56
CA THR A 50 -12.27 2.42 1.36
C THR A 50 -11.27 2.23 0.23
N ILE A 51 -10.17 1.54 0.54
CA ILE A 51 -9.16 1.16 -0.44
C ILE A 51 -9.58 -0.16 -1.10
N PRO A 52 -9.71 -0.23 -2.43
CA PRO A 52 -10.03 -1.48 -3.11
C PRO A 52 -8.89 -2.49 -2.92
N LEU A 53 -9.24 -3.78 -2.82
CA LEU A 53 -8.23 -4.83 -2.80
C LEU A 53 -7.58 -4.96 -4.19
N PRO A 54 -6.26 -5.21 -4.26
CA PRO A 54 -5.57 -5.56 -5.48
C PRO A 54 -6.22 -6.78 -6.14
N GLN A 55 -6.32 -6.77 -7.47
CA GLN A 55 -6.82 -7.91 -8.25
C GLN A 55 -5.70 -8.52 -9.09
N GLU A 56 -5.76 -9.84 -9.29
CA GLU A 56 -4.84 -10.52 -10.19
C GLU A 56 -4.87 -9.92 -11.60
N ALA A 57 -3.68 -9.72 -12.17
CA ALA A 57 -3.49 -9.16 -13.51
C ALA A 57 -4.27 -9.93 -14.59
N GLN A 58 -4.35 -11.27 -14.46
CA GLN A 58 -4.97 -12.17 -15.45
C GLN A 58 -4.41 -11.93 -16.87
N GLY A 59 -3.10 -11.68 -16.98
CA GLY A 59 -2.42 -11.39 -18.25
C GLY A 59 -2.62 -9.97 -18.79
N ARG A 60 -3.28 -9.08 -18.04
CA ARG A 60 -3.41 -7.66 -18.40
C ARG A 60 -2.22 -6.85 -17.89
N PRO A 61 -1.86 -5.73 -18.56
CA PRO A 61 -0.91 -4.77 -18.01
C PRO A 61 -1.32 -4.29 -16.62
N VAL A 62 -0.34 -4.10 -15.75
CA VAL A 62 -0.53 -3.70 -14.35
C VAL A 62 0.31 -2.47 -14.06
N ALA A 63 -0.35 -1.45 -13.52
CA ALA A 63 0.34 -0.31 -12.95
C ALA A 63 0.64 -0.58 -11.47
N VAL A 64 1.82 -0.18 -11.01
CA VAL A 64 2.22 -0.28 -9.61
C VAL A 64 2.37 1.14 -9.06
N PRO A 65 1.76 1.48 -7.91
CA PRO A 65 1.93 2.82 -7.34
C PRO A 65 3.35 3.01 -6.83
N ASP A 66 3.75 4.24 -6.53
CA ASP A 66 5.08 4.52 -5.98
C ASP A 66 5.33 3.87 -4.60
N ALA A 67 6.61 3.77 -4.21
CA ALA A 67 6.99 3.08 -2.98
C ALA A 67 6.37 3.70 -1.69
N PRO A 68 6.27 5.03 -1.53
CA PRO A 68 5.55 5.65 -0.41
C PRO A 68 4.10 5.19 -0.27
N VAL A 69 3.35 5.15 -1.37
CA VAL A 69 1.96 4.69 -1.38
C VAL A 69 1.89 3.19 -1.11
N GLN A 70 2.76 2.39 -1.73
CA GLN A 70 2.86 0.96 -1.43
C GLN A 70 3.08 0.67 0.07
N ALA A 71 4.00 1.39 0.71
CA ALA A 71 4.29 1.22 2.13
C ALA A 71 3.06 1.53 3.01
N ALA A 72 2.34 2.61 2.70
CA ALA A 72 1.12 2.98 3.42
C ALA A 72 0.02 1.92 3.22
N LEU A 73 -0.15 1.39 2.00
CA LEU A 73 -1.13 0.35 1.68
C LEU A 73 -0.83 -0.97 2.40
N LEU A 74 0.44 -1.37 2.45
CA LEU A 74 0.88 -2.56 3.20
C LEU A 74 0.47 -2.46 4.67
N LEU A 75 0.74 -1.33 5.31
CA LEU A 75 0.34 -1.10 6.70
C LEU A 75 -1.18 -0.99 6.86
N HIS A 76 -1.87 -0.36 5.90
CA HIS A 76 -3.32 -0.27 5.88
C HIS A 76 -3.99 -1.65 5.93
N PHE A 77 -3.61 -2.56 5.04
CA PHE A 77 -4.18 -3.91 4.99
C PHE A 77 -3.71 -4.80 6.14
N ALA A 78 -2.46 -4.68 6.56
CA ALA A 78 -1.93 -5.46 7.68
C ALA A 78 -2.58 -5.10 9.02
N ARG A 79 -3.19 -3.91 9.14
CA ARG A 79 -3.82 -3.44 10.38
C ARG A 79 -5.01 -4.29 10.83
N GLN A 80 -5.74 -4.95 9.92
CA GLN A 80 -6.81 -5.93 10.22
C GLN A 80 -7.77 -5.56 11.39
N GLY A 81 -8.10 -4.27 11.56
CA GLY A 81 -9.00 -3.79 12.62
C GLY A 81 -8.33 -3.19 13.86
N HIS A 82 -7.01 -3.32 14.03
CA HIS A 82 -6.28 -2.64 15.11
C HIS A 82 -6.45 -1.13 15.03
N THR A 83 -6.88 -0.48 16.11
CA THR A 83 -6.95 0.98 16.20
C THR A 83 -5.55 1.59 16.16
N LEU A 84 -5.45 2.86 15.73
CA LEU A 84 -4.17 3.58 15.75
C LEU A 84 -3.60 3.70 17.17
N SER A 85 -4.46 3.75 18.19
CA SER A 85 -4.05 3.80 19.60
C SER A 85 -3.44 2.48 20.07
N GLU A 86 -4.01 1.34 19.67
CA GLU A 86 -3.43 0.02 19.96
C GLU A 86 -2.08 -0.15 19.27
N LEU A 87 -2.00 0.26 17.99
CA LEU A 87 -0.74 0.20 17.24
C LEU A 87 0.32 1.11 17.86
N ALA A 88 -0.04 2.32 18.30
CA ALA A 88 0.87 3.24 18.98
C ALA A 88 1.43 2.64 20.29
N ARG A 89 0.57 1.98 21.08
CA ARG A 89 0.99 1.27 22.30
C ARG A 89 1.94 0.12 21.98
N ALA A 90 1.60 -0.72 21.00
CA ALA A 90 2.43 -1.85 20.59
C ALA A 90 3.79 -1.41 20.02
N MET A 91 3.83 -0.29 19.29
CA MET A 91 5.07 0.29 18.76
C MET A 91 5.88 1.10 19.78
N GLY A 92 5.35 1.33 20.98
CA GLY A 92 5.97 2.21 21.98
C GLY A 92 6.19 3.63 21.45
N THR A 93 5.22 4.19 20.72
CA THR A 93 5.32 5.51 20.10
C THR A 93 4.02 6.31 20.25
N SER A 94 4.02 7.56 19.79
CA SER A 94 2.86 8.43 19.90
C SER A 94 1.83 8.15 18.80
N TRP A 95 0.56 8.44 19.09
CA TRP A 95 -0.51 8.32 18.11
C TRP A 95 -0.22 9.11 16.80
N PRO A 96 0.27 10.37 16.83
CA PRO A 96 0.61 11.08 15.60
C PRO A 96 1.74 10.44 14.80
N ALA A 97 2.68 9.75 15.45
CA ALA A 97 3.74 9.03 14.76
C ALA A 97 3.18 7.83 13.99
N VAL A 98 2.24 7.09 14.58
CA VAL A 98 1.54 6.01 13.88
C VAL A 98 0.65 6.56 12.77
N GLN A 99 -0.10 7.64 13.01
CA GLN A 99 -0.95 8.25 11.99
C GLN A 99 -0.14 8.65 10.75
N ARG A 100 1.07 9.22 10.92
CA ARG A 100 1.96 9.53 9.79
C ARG A 100 2.44 8.29 9.04
N LEU A 101 2.66 7.17 9.73
CA LEU A 101 3.05 5.91 9.08
C LEU A 101 1.92 5.29 8.25
N MET A 102 0.66 5.59 8.57
CA MET A 102 -0.49 5.13 7.81
C MET A 102 -0.77 5.95 6.54
N LYS A 103 0.01 7.01 6.29
CA LYS A 103 -0.12 7.90 5.14
C LYS A 103 1.11 7.78 4.23
N PRO A 104 0.98 8.08 2.92
CA PRO A 104 2.14 8.18 2.04
C PRO A 104 3.16 9.18 2.61
N GLY A 105 4.43 8.82 2.55
CA GLY A 105 5.51 9.62 3.12
C GLY A 105 6.85 8.91 3.02
N ASN A 106 7.82 9.36 3.82
CA ASN A 106 9.17 8.79 3.84
C ASN A 106 9.48 8.10 5.19
N PRO A 107 8.83 6.96 5.50
CA PRO A 107 9.15 6.21 6.70
C PRO A 107 10.53 5.57 6.56
N THR A 108 11.29 5.57 7.66
CA THR A 108 12.55 4.82 7.72
C THR A 108 12.27 3.31 7.79
N LEU A 109 13.21 2.49 7.33
CA LEU A 109 13.12 1.03 7.44
C LEU A 109 12.85 0.56 8.88
N LYS A 110 13.50 1.20 9.86
CA LYS A 110 13.29 0.90 11.29
C LYS A 110 11.85 1.17 11.75
N GLN A 111 11.19 2.21 11.20
CA GLN A 111 9.80 2.49 11.51
C GLN A 111 8.87 1.45 10.88
N LEU A 112 9.13 1.07 9.62
CA LEU A 112 8.37 0.02 8.92
C LEU A 112 8.51 -1.34 9.61
N GLU A 113 9.73 -1.73 9.99
CA GLU A 113 10.00 -2.98 10.70
C GLU A 113 9.26 -3.04 12.05
N ARG A 114 9.29 -1.94 12.81
CA ARG A 114 8.57 -1.83 14.09
C ARG A 114 7.05 -1.89 13.90
N ALA A 115 6.52 -1.24 12.86
CA ALA A 115 5.10 -1.30 12.56
C ALA A 115 4.67 -2.72 12.16
N ALA A 116 5.46 -3.39 11.30
CA ALA A 116 5.22 -4.78 10.92
C ALA A 116 5.24 -5.70 12.14
N ALA A 117 6.25 -5.57 13.02
CA ALA A 117 6.34 -6.37 14.24
C ALA A 117 5.16 -6.15 15.19
N ALA A 118 4.71 -4.90 15.35
CA ALA A 118 3.54 -4.57 16.17
C ALA A 118 2.23 -5.15 15.61
N LEU A 119 2.18 -5.44 14.30
CA LEU A 119 1.08 -6.12 13.61
C LEU A 119 1.29 -7.65 13.52
N GLY A 120 2.31 -8.19 14.19
CA GLY A 120 2.64 -9.61 14.15
C GLY A 120 3.16 -10.10 12.80
N LYS A 121 3.73 -9.20 11.98
CA LYS A 121 4.30 -9.46 10.66
C LYS A 121 5.83 -9.27 10.67
N ARG A 122 6.48 -9.69 9.58
CA ARG A 122 7.90 -9.43 9.30
C ARG A 122 8.00 -8.55 8.06
N LEU A 123 8.84 -7.52 8.13
CA LEU A 123 9.20 -6.74 6.94
C LEU A 123 10.11 -7.58 6.04
N VAL A 124 9.71 -7.74 4.78
CA VAL A 124 10.51 -8.38 3.71
C VAL A 124 10.52 -7.41 2.54
N LEU A 125 11.69 -7.22 1.94
CA LEU A 125 11.86 -6.40 0.74
C LEU A 125 12.22 -7.32 -0.42
N SER A 126 11.56 -7.13 -1.55
CA SER A 126 11.86 -7.75 -2.84
C SER A 126 12.21 -6.67 -3.86
N LEU A 127 13.00 -7.06 -4.87
CA LEU A 127 13.26 -6.26 -6.05
C LEU A 127 12.70 -7.04 -7.24
N GLU A 128 12.10 -6.33 -8.19
CA GLU A 128 11.49 -6.86 -9.41
C GLU A 128 12.18 -6.25 -10.64
#